data_AF-A0A1Y5P825-F1
#
_entry.id   AF-A0A1Y5P825-F1
#
_cell.length_a   1.000
_cell.length_b   1.000
_cell.length_c   1.000
_cell.angle_alpha   90.00
_cell.angle_beta   90.00
_cell.angle_gamma   90.00
#
_symmetry.space_group_name_H-M   'P 1'
#
loop_
_entity.id
_entity.type
_entity.pdbx_description
1 polymer ?
#
loop_
_entity_poly.entity_id
_entity_poly.type
_entity_poly.pdbx_seq_one_letter_code
_entity_poly.pdbx_strand_id
1 'polypeptide(L)'
;MSDSPARARSVHSVLSTILAIVAIVPPAALVVFLVGSLIFSGGQVSASMDTKWDAVWPYPLFAVPTIVLVVLAAVSVLLALIVAVTARAGDETGLRGLVGPLVGAIIAAILFAVLIPDGGTREGDITVGGQWIAAPISAVALAVVLLGAAAAAAKSRARERTA
;
A
#
# COMPACT_ATOMS: atom_id res chain seq x y z
N MET A 1 30.31 7.10 20.00
CA MET A 1 30.24 6.44 18.67
C MET A 1 29.39 7.33 17.78
N SER A 2 30.02 8.19 16.97
CA SER A 2 29.30 9.02 16.01
C SER A 2 28.94 8.18 14.79
N ASP A 3 27.65 7.99 14.51
CA ASP A 3 27.23 7.35 13.27
C ASP A 3 27.72 8.19 12.07
N SER A 4 28.54 7.57 11.23
CA SER A 4 29.04 8.21 10.02
C SER A 4 27.87 8.60 9.11
N PRO A 5 27.88 9.80 8.49
CA PRO A 5 26.80 10.28 7.61
C PRO A 5 26.49 9.33 6.45
N ALA A 6 27.47 8.51 6.02
CA ALA A 6 27.28 7.47 5.01
C ALA A 6 26.37 6.32 5.49
N ARG A 7 26.49 5.91 6.76
CA ARG A 7 25.68 4.84 7.36
C ARG A 7 24.22 5.27 7.47
N ALA A 8 23.96 6.49 7.92
CA ALA A 8 22.61 7.05 8.01
C ALA A 8 21.90 7.12 6.65
N ARG A 9 22.63 7.46 5.58
CA ARG A 9 22.08 7.47 4.21
C ARG A 9 21.72 6.06 3.73
N SER A 10 22.55 5.06 4.04
CA SER A 10 22.26 3.66 3.69
C SER A 10 21.00 3.13 4.40
N VAL A 11 20.82 3.45 5.69
CA VAL A 11 19.66 3.00 6.47
C VAL A 11 18.37 3.64 5.95
N HIS A 12 18.38 4.95 5.65
CA HIS A 12 17.22 5.62 5.07
C HIS A 12 16.81 5.01 3.72
N SER A 13 17.78 4.73 2.85
CA SER A 13 17.53 4.07 1.57
C SER A 13 16.90 2.69 1.76
N VAL A 14 17.45 1.87 2.66
CA VAL A 14 16.94 0.53 2.95
C VAL A 14 15.51 0.59 3.49
N LEU A 15 15.22 1.49 4.43
CA LEU A 15 13.87 1.64 4.99
C LEU A 15 12.84 2.11 3.96
N SER A 16 13.21 3.05 3.08
CA SER A 16 12.37 3.48 1.97
C SER A 16 12.07 2.34 1.00
N THR A 17 13.07 1.50 0.69
CA THR A 17 12.86 0.29 -0.12
C THR A 17 11.94 -0.72 0.57
N ILE A 18 12.12 -0.96 1.86
CA ILE A 18 11.26 -1.88 2.63
C ILE A 18 9.82 -1.36 2.63
N LEU A 19 9.60 -0.07 2.84
CA LEU A 19 8.27 0.54 2.75
C LEU A 19 7.64 0.34 1.37
N ALA A 20 8.40 0.58 0.29
CA ALA A 20 7.91 0.37 -1.06
C ALA A 20 7.48 -1.10 -1.29
N ILE A 21 8.29 -2.06 -0.81
CA ILE A 21 7.99 -3.49 -0.91
C ILE A 21 6.72 -3.81 -0.12
N VAL A 22 6.62 -3.39 1.14
CA VAL A 22 5.43 -3.66 1.98
C VAL A 22 4.17 -3.07 1.33
N ALA A 23 4.26 -1.84 0.82
CA ALA A 23 3.14 -1.15 0.18
C ALA A 23 2.74 -1.78 -1.17
N ILE A 24 3.65 -2.47 -1.87
CA ILE A 24 3.33 -3.12 -3.16
C ILE A 24 2.66 -4.49 -2.99
N VAL A 25 2.76 -5.12 -1.81
CA VAL A 25 2.16 -6.44 -1.58
C VAL A 25 0.65 -6.45 -1.83
N PRO A 26 -0.17 -5.52 -1.27
CA PRO A 26 -1.61 -5.51 -1.55
C PRO A 26 -1.98 -5.36 -3.04
N PRO A 27 -1.45 -4.38 -3.81
CA PRO A 27 -1.79 -4.26 -5.22
C PRO A 27 -1.25 -5.42 -6.05
N ALA A 28 -0.07 -5.98 -5.73
CA ALA A 28 0.43 -7.17 -6.41
C ALA A 28 -0.49 -8.37 -6.17
N ALA A 29 -0.95 -8.59 -4.94
CA ALA A 29 -1.91 -9.64 -4.61
C ALA A 29 -3.23 -9.44 -5.37
N LEU A 30 -3.70 -8.19 -5.52
CA LEU A 30 -4.89 -7.90 -6.32
C LEU A 30 -4.69 -8.25 -7.80
N VAL A 31 -3.57 -7.89 -8.39
CA VAL A 31 -3.26 -8.25 -9.79
C VAL A 31 -3.23 -9.76 -9.95
N VAL A 32 -2.55 -10.48 -9.04
CA VAL A 32 -2.51 -11.95 -9.05
C VAL A 32 -3.91 -12.53 -8.91
N PHE A 33 -4.75 -11.97 -8.04
CA PHE A 33 -6.14 -12.38 -7.89
C PHE A 33 -6.94 -12.19 -9.18
N LEU A 34 -6.86 -11.01 -9.81
CA LEU A 34 -7.63 -10.70 -11.02
C LEU A 34 -7.19 -11.55 -12.21
N VAL A 35 -5.88 -11.69 -12.42
CA VAL A 35 -5.32 -12.52 -13.50
C VAL A 35 -5.61 -14.00 -13.25
N GLY A 36 -5.46 -14.47 -12.01
CA GLY A 36 -5.80 -15.85 -11.66
C GLY A 36 -7.29 -16.15 -11.83
N SER A 37 -8.17 -15.21 -11.44
CA SER A 37 -9.62 -15.33 -11.64
C SER A 37 -9.98 -15.36 -13.12
N LEU A 38 -9.29 -14.57 -13.95
CA LEU A 38 -9.42 -14.62 -15.40
C LEU A 38 -8.99 -15.98 -15.96
N ILE A 39 -7.87 -16.55 -15.51
CA ILE A 39 -7.38 -17.79 -16.12
C ILE A 39 -8.17 -19.01 -15.62
N PHE A 40 -8.48 -19.07 -14.32
CA PHE A 40 -8.92 -20.30 -13.68
C PHE A 40 -10.39 -20.28 -13.22
N SER A 41 -10.97 -19.13 -12.91
CA SER A 41 -12.31 -19.02 -12.33
C SER A 41 -13.33 -18.41 -13.30
N GLY A 42 -13.14 -18.60 -14.61
CA GLY A 42 -14.12 -18.12 -15.59
C GLY A 42 -14.20 -16.58 -15.68
N GLY A 43 -13.21 -15.85 -15.16
CA GLY A 43 -13.27 -14.38 -15.02
C GLY A 43 -14.16 -13.89 -13.88
N GLN A 44 -14.62 -14.78 -12.99
CA GLN A 44 -15.43 -14.42 -11.84
C GLN A 44 -14.59 -13.72 -10.78
N VAL A 45 -14.89 -12.46 -10.48
CA VAL A 45 -14.19 -11.65 -9.46
C VAL A 45 -15.05 -11.30 -8.25
N SER A 46 -16.33 -11.66 -8.27
CA SER A 46 -17.27 -11.54 -7.15
C SER A 46 -18.25 -12.71 -7.17
N ALA A 47 -18.82 -13.03 -6.01
CA ALA A 47 -19.80 -14.12 -5.88
C ALA A 47 -21.10 -13.87 -6.69
N SER A 48 -21.40 -12.61 -7.00
CA SER A 48 -22.58 -12.19 -7.75
C SER A 48 -22.38 -12.19 -9.28
N MET A 49 -21.16 -12.45 -9.75
CA MET A 49 -20.83 -12.39 -11.17
C MET A 49 -20.87 -13.80 -11.79
N ASP A 50 -21.55 -13.93 -12.92
CA ASP A 50 -21.52 -15.16 -13.70
C ASP A 50 -20.17 -15.35 -14.41
N THR A 51 -19.73 -16.60 -14.50
CA THR A 51 -18.55 -17.01 -15.26
C THR A 51 -18.75 -16.75 -16.75
N LYS A 52 -17.69 -16.28 -17.41
CA LYS A 52 -17.66 -16.00 -18.86
C LYS A 52 -17.28 -17.22 -19.71
N TRP A 53 -16.57 -18.17 -19.10
CA TRP A 53 -16.22 -19.48 -19.64
C TRP A 53 -16.18 -20.48 -18.49
N ASP A 54 -16.06 -21.77 -18.83
CA ASP A 54 -15.99 -22.83 -17.84
C ASP A 54 -14.82 -22.63 -16.87
N ALA A 55 -15.14 -22.60 -15.58
CA ALA A 55 -14.17 -22.45 -14.53
C ALA A 55 -13.43 -23.79 -14.29
N VAL A 56 -12.10 -23.72 -14.23
CA VAL A 56 -11.25 -24.83 -13.82
C VAL A 56 -11.28 -24.97 -12.30
N TRP A 57 -11.27 -23.83 -11.59
CA TRP A 57 -11.36 -23.78 -10.13
C TRP A 57 -12.49 -22.88 -9.65
N PRO A 58 -13.21 -23.30 -8.61
CA PRO A 58 -14.31 -22.52 -8.05
C PRO A 58 -13.80 -21.21 -7.45
N TYR A 59 -14.62 -20.17 -7.57
CA TYR A 59 -14.42 -18.90 -6.88
C TYR A 59 -14.68 -19.04 -5.36
N PRO A 60 -13.96 -18.30 -4.50
CA PRO A 60 -12.81 -17.44 -4.81
C PRO A 60 -11.52 -18.24 -5.00
N LEU A 61 -10.63 -17.75 -5.88
CA LEU A 61 -9.35 -18.40 -6.16
C LEU A 61 -8.46 -18.52 -4.91
N PHE A 62 -8.46 -17.49 -4.07
CA PHE A 62 -7.88 -17.51 -2.73
C PHE A 62 -8.58 -16.47 -1.83
N ALA A 63 -8.59 -16.73 -0.53
CA ALA A 63 -9.09 -15.78 0.46
C ALA A 63 -8.00 -14.72 0.75
N VAL A 64 -8.43 -13.46 0.94
CA VAL A 64 -7.55 -12.36 1.37
C VAL A 64 -7.96 -11.94 2.78
N PRO A 65 -7.24 -12.40 3.82
CA PRO A 65 -7.63 -12.13 5.20
C PRO A 65 -7.51 -10.64 5.54
N THR A 66 -8.56 -10.08 6.13
CA THR A 66 -8.59 -8.66 6.55
C THR A 66 -7.40 -8.31 7.45
N ILE A 67 -7.06 -9.19 8.39
CA ILE A 67 -5.98 -8.98 9.35
C ILE A 67 -4.64 -8.73 8.64
N VAL A 68 -4.36 -9.44 7.55
CA VAL A 68 -3.09 -9.32 6.81
C VAL A 68 -2.96 -7.93 6.19
N LEU A 69 -4.01 -7.43 5.53
CA LEU A 69 -4.00 -6.10 4.92
C LEU A 69 -3.87 -4.99 5.97
N VAL A 70 -4.57 -5.12 7.10
CA VAL A 70 -4.48 -4.16 8.21
C VAL A 70 -3.08 -4.13 8.81
N VAL A 71 -2.45 -5.29 9.02
CA VAL A 71 -1.06 -5.36 9.53
C VAL A 71 -0.08 -4.71 8.55
N LEU A 72 -0.19 -5.01 7.25
CA LEU A 72 0.66 -4.39 6.22
C LEU A 72 0.49 -2.87 6.18
N ALA A 73 -0.75 -2.38 6.30
CA ALA A 73 -1.03 -0.94 6.35
C ALA A 73 -0.42 -0.30 7.61
N ALA A 74 -0.56 -0.93 8.78
CA ALA A 74 0.01 -0.43 10.04
C ALA A 74 1.55 -0.40 10.00
N VAL A 75 2.18 -1.45 9.47
CA VAL A 75 3.63 -1.48 9.24
C VAL A 75 4.06 -0.37 8.28
N SER A 76 3.27 -0.11 7.23
CA SER A 76 3.54 0.98 6.29
C SER A 76 3.51 2.35 6.97
N VAL A 77 2.59 2.58 7.92
CA VAL A 77 2.56 3.83 8.71
C VAL A 77 3.83 3.99 9.54
N LEU A 78 4.25 2.94 10.24
CA LEU A 78 5.47 2.99 11.07
C LEU A 78 6.72 3.26 10.22
N LEU A 79 6.87 2.55 9.11
CA LEU A 79 7.98 2.77 8.18
C LEU A 79 7.93 4.17 7.57
N ALA A 80 6.75 4.66 7.16
CA ALA A 80 6.57 6.00 6.62
C ALA A 80 6.99 7.07 7.63
N LEU A 81 6.65 6.91 8.92
CA LEU A 81 7.06 7.82 9.98
C LEU A 81 8.58 7.85 10.14
N ILE A 82 9.22 6.68 10.21
CA ILE A 82 10.68 6.60 10.33
C ILE A 82 11.37 7.23 9.13
N VAL A 83 10.89 6.93 7.91
CA VAL A 83 11.42 7.48 6.66
C VAL A 83 11.23 9.00 6.60
N ALA A 84 10.05 9.52 6.96
CA ALA A 84 9.77 10.96 6.96
C ALA A 84 10.61 11.72 8.00
N VAL A 85 10.79 11.19 9.21
CA VAL A 85 11.58 11.83 10.28
C VAL A 85 13.07 11.82 9.95
N THR A 86 13.56 10.75 9.30
CA THR A 86 14.98 10.62 8.92
C THR A 86 15.34 11.36 7.64
N ALA A 87 14.36 11.88 6.89
CA ALA A 87 14.56 12.60 5.63
C ALA A 87 15.37 13.90 5.79
N ARG A 88 16.36 14.05 4.91
CA ARG A 88 17.26 15.20 4.83
C ARG A 88 16.92 16.06 3.59
N ALA A 89 17.59 17.20 3.49
CA ALA A 89 17.56 18.02 2.28
C ALA A 89 18.10 17.20 1.08
N GLY A 90 17.32 17.10 0.00
CA GLY A 90 17.65 16.36 -1.22
C GLY A 90 16.93 15.01 -1.35
N ASP A 91 16.22 14.54 -0.32
CA ASP A 91 15.54 13.24 -0.32
C ASP A 91 14.09 13.31 -0.88
N GLU A 92 13.62 14.48 -1.30
CA GLU A 92 12.23 14.71 -1.73
C GLU A 92 11.79 13.80 -2.90
N THR A 93 12.68 13.51 -3.85
CA THR A 93 12.36 12.64 -5.00
C THR A 93 12.16 11.20 -4.56
N GLY A 94 12.97 10.71 -3.62
CA GLY A 94 12.83 9.36 -3.06
C GLY A 94 11.50 9.19 -2.33
N LEU A 95 11.11 10.18 -1.53
CA LEU A 95 9.82 10.18 -0.83
C LEU A 95 8.63 10.25 -1.79
N ARG A 96 8.71 11.06 -2.86
CA ARG A 96 7.68 11.10 -3.91
C ARG A 96 7.52 9.76 -4.63
N GLY A 97 8.61 8.99 -4.77
CA GLY A 97 8.57 7.64 -5.34
C GLY A 97 7.69 6.66 -4.55
N LEU A 98 7.44 6.91 -3.27
CA LEU A 98 6.62 6.05 -2.40
C LEU A 98 5.11 6.30 -2.54
N VAL A 99 4.70 7.38 -3.22
CA VAL A 99 3.27 7.71 -3.42
C VAL A 99 2.56 6.61 -4.22
N GLY A 100 3.16 6.14 -5.32
CA GLY A 100 2.56 5.13 -6.19
C GLY A 100 2.19 3.83 -5.45
N PRO A 101 3.15 3.19 -4.76
CA PRO A 101 2.87 1.98 -3.97
C PRO A 101 1.78 2.20 -2.90
N LEU A 102 1.81 3.32 -2.17
CA LEU A 102 0.83 3.60 -1.12
C LEU A 102 -0.57 3.86 -1.66
N VAL A 103 -0.69 4.57 -2.79
CA VAL A 103 -1.98 4.73 -3.50
C VAL A 103 -2.47 3.37 -4.01
N GLY A 104 -1.58 2.54 -4.55
CA GLY A 104 -1.90 1.17 -4.96
C GLY A 104 -2.44 0.33 -3.81
N ALA A 105 -1.85 0.43 -2.61
CA ALA A 105 -2.32 -0.25 -1.41
C ALA A 105 -3.73 0.19 -0.99
N ILE A 106 -4.03 1.49 -1.03
CA ILE A 106 -5.35 2.04 -0.73
C ILE A 106 -6.40 1.48 -1.71
N ILE A 107 -6.11 1.54 -3.01
CA ILE A 107 -7.01 1.02 -4.05
C ILE A 107 -7.22 -0.48 -3.87
N ALA A 108 -6.16 -1.24 -3.61
CA ALA A 108 -6.23 -2.68 -3.41
C ALA A 108 -7.12 -3.05 -2.21
N ALA A 109 -6.97 -2.35 -1.07
CA ALA A 109 -7.80 -2.57 0.11
C ALA A 109 -9.30 -2.34 -0.18
N ILE A 110 -9.62 -1.27 -0.90
CA ILE A 110 -11.01 -0.96 -1.30
C ILE A 110 -11.56 -2.04 -2.24
N LEU A 111 -10.79 -2.43 -3.26
CA LEU A 111 -11.24 -3.42 -4.23
C LEU A 111 -11.41 -4.80 -3.59
N PHE A 112 -10.49 -5.24 -2.72
CA PHE A 112 -10.68 -6.49 -1.99
C PHE A 112 -11.93 -6.47 -1.11
N ALA A 113 -12.21 -5.35 -0.45
CA ALA A 113 -13.40 -5.21 0.39
C ALA A 113 -14.71 -5.37 -0.40
N VAL A 114 -14.74 -4.98 -1.67
CA VAL A 114 -15.95 -5.05 -2.50
C VAL A 114 -16.02 -6.35 -3.29
N LEU A 115 -14.89 -6.85 -3.80
CA LEU A 115 -14.82 -8.02 -4.66
C LEU A 115 -14.89 -9.32 -3.87
N ILE A 116 -14.12 -9.43 -2.79
CA ILE A 116 -13.98 -10.64 -1.97
C ILE A 116 -14.15 -10.29 -0.48
N PRO A 117 -15.33 -9.83 -0.05
CA PRO A 117 -15.52 -9.35 1.31
C PRO A 117 -15.22 -10.44 2.35
N ASP A 118 -14.29 -10.18 3.27
CA ASP A 118 -13.94 -11.06 4.39
C ASP A 118 -14.49 -10.49 5.70
N GLY A 119 -15.65 -11.00 6.13
CA GLY A 119 -16.45 -10.45 7.22
C GLY A 119 -16.95 -9.03 6.90
N GLY A 120 -18.18 -8.65 7.25
CA GLY A 120 -18.65 -7.32 6.85
C GLY A 120 -20.09 -6.99 7.18
N THR A 121 -20.41 -5.71 7.02
CA THR A 121 -21.76 -5.17 7.10
C THR A 121 -22.41 -5.27 5.72
N ARG A 122 -23.61 -5.85 5.67
CA ARG A 122 -24.43 -5.87 4.46
C ARG A 122 -25.21 -4.57 4.38
N GLU A 123 -25.00 -3.79 3.32
CA GLU A 123 -25.79 -2.60 3.00
C GLU A 123 -26.51 -2.84 1.66
N GLY A 124 -27.79 -3.20 1.74
CA GLY A 124 -28.58 -3.59 0.58
C GLY A 124 -28.04 -4.88 -0.07
N ASP A 125 -27.68 -4.78 -1.36
CA ASP A 125 -27.14 -5.90 -2.16
C ASP A 125 -25.62 -5.97 -2.14
N ILE A 126 -24.94 -5.00 -1.50
CA ILE A 126 -23.48 -4.94 -1.44
C ILE A 126 -23.04 -5.39 -0.05
N THR A 127 -22.04 -6.27 -0.01
CA THR A 127 -21.33 -6.63 1.22
C THR A 127 -19.96 -6.00 1.15
N VAL A 128 -19.65 -5.09 2.07
CA VAL A 128 -18.31 -4.49 2.17
C VAL A 128 -17.53 -5.21 3.25
N GLY A 129 -16.43 -5.83 2.85
CA GLY A 129 -15.57 -6.61 3.71
C GLY A 129 -14.68 -5.75 4.62
N GLY A 130 -14.24 -6.30 5.75
CA GLY A 130 -13.39 -5.61 6.73
C GLY A 130 -12.06 -5.11 6.16
N GLN A 131 -11.65 -5.60 4.99
CA GLN A 131 -10.45 -5.16 4.28
C GLN A 131 -10.41 -3.64 4.03
N TRP A 132 -11.58 -2.98 3.96
CA TRP A 132 -11.65 -1.54 3.73
C TRP A 132 -10.91 -0.74 4.81
N ILE A 133 -10.81 -1.27 6.04
CA ILE A 133 -10.11 -0.65 7.18
C ILE A 133 -8.63 -0.38 6.87
N ALA A 134 -8.01 -1.19 6.01
CA ALA A 134 -6.62 -0.99 5.61
C ALA A 134 -6.43 0.27 4.73
N ALA A 135 -7.49 0.74 4.05
CA ALA A 135 -7.44 1.92 3.20
C ALA A 135 -7.17 3.24 3.97
N PRO A 136 -7.95 3.62 5.00
CA PRO A 136 -7.65 4.82 5.79
C PRO A 136 -6.30 4.73 6.50
N ILE A 137 -5.87 3.55 6.96
CA ILE A 137 -4.54 3.36 7.57
C ILE A 137 -3.43 3.61 6.53
N SER A 138 -3.57 3.06 5.33
CA SER A 138 -2.62 3.31 4.23
C SER A 138 -2.63 4.79 3.78
N ALA A 139 -3.79 5.46 3.86
CA ALA A 139 -3.89 6.90 3.62
C ALA A 139 -3.12 7.74 4.66
N VAL A 140 -3.10 7.30 5.93
CA VAL A 140 -2.23 7.92 6.95
C VAL A 140 -0.76 7.77 6.57
N ALA A 141 -0.31 6.58 6.14
CA ALA A 141 1.06 6.36 5.69
C ALA A 141 1.41 7.28 4.49
N LEU A 142 0.50 7.43 3.53
CA LEU A 142 0.65 8.34 2.40
C LEU A 142 0.77 9.80 2.85
N ALA A 143 -0.11 10.26 3.75
CA ALA A 143 -0.04 11.62 4.29
C ALA A 143 1.30 11.90 4.97
N VAL A 144 1.81 10.94 5.76
CA VAL A 144 3.12 11.04 6.42
C VAL A 144 4.25 11.18 5.39
N VAL A 145 4.26 10.37 4.33
CA VAL A 145 5.26 10.47 3.25
C VAL A 145 5.19 11.84 2.56
N LEU A 146 3.99 12.34 2.25
CA LEU A 146 3.81 13.64 1.62
C LEU A 146 4.31 14.79 2.50
N LEU A 147 4.01 14.75 3.80
CA LEU A 147 4.53 15.72 4.78
C LEU A 147 6.06 15.63 4.89
N GLY A 148 6.62 14.42 4.91
CA GLY A 148 8.07 14.21 4.87
C GLY A 148 8.71 14.82 3.62
N ALA A 149 8.10 14.62 2.45
CA ALA A 149 8.59 15.17 1.19
C ALA A 149 8.55 16.70 1.16
N ALA A 150 7.47 17.29 1.69
CA ALA A 150 7.33 18.74 1.83
C ALA A 150 8.39 19.32 2.79
N ALA A 151 8.61 18.66 3.92
CA ALA A 151 9.63 19.06 4.89
C ALA A 151 11.06 18.96 4.31
N ALA A 152 11.37 17.88 3.58
CA ALA A 152 12.65 17.72 2.89
C ALA A 152 12.88 18.85 1.87
N ALA A 153 11.87 19.14 1.03
CA ALA A 153 11.93 20.21 0.05
C ALA A 153 12.12 21.60 0.70
N ALA A 154 11.45 21.86 1.84
CA ALA A 154 11.64 23.10 2.60
C ALA A 154 13.06 23.24 3.14
N LYS A 155 13.66 22.15 3.66
CA LYS A 155 15.06 22.12 4.11
C LYS A 155 16.04 22.37 2.96
N SER A 156 15.81 21.80 1.78
CA SER A 156 16.64 22.03 0.58
C SER A 156 16.64 23.51 0.18
N ARG A 157 15.45 24.12 0.07
CA ARG A 157 15.30 25.55 -0.26
C ARG A 157 15.95 26.48 0.76
N ALA A 158 15.88 26.14 2.05
CA ALA A 158 16.52 26.94 3.10
C ALA A 158 18.06 26.93 2.96
N ARG A 159 18.65 25.78 2.61
CA ARG A 159 20.10 25.67 2.39
C ARG A 159 20.58 26.47 1.19
N GLU A 160 19.83 26.44 0.09
CA GLU A 160 20.14 27.21 -1.12
C GLU A 160 20.12 28.73 -0.88
N ARG A 161 19.31 29.21 0.07
CA ARG A 161 19.25 30.64 0.42
C ARG A 161 20.38 31.11 1.32
N THR A 162 21.05 30.19 2.00
CA THR A 162 22.16 30.47 2.93
C THR A 162 23.54 30.23 2.34
N ALA A 163 23.60 29.61 1.17
CA ALA A 163 24.81 29.38 0.39
C ALA A 163 25.02 30.52 -0.61
#